data_AF-A0A9J7N6C8-F1
#
_entry.id   AF-A0A9J7N6C8-F1
#
_cell.length_a   1.000
_cell.length_b   1.000
_cell.length_c   1.000
_cell.angle_alpha   90.00
_cell.angle_beta   90.00
_cell.angle_gamma   90.00
#
_symmetry.space_group_name_H-M   'P 1'
#
loop_
_entity.id
_entity.type
_entity.pdbx_description
1 polymer ?
#
loop_
_entity_poly.entity_id
_entity_poly.type
_entity_poly.pdbx_seq_one_letter_code
_entity_poly.pdbx_strand_id
1 'polypeptide(L)'
;MAPLTRLTVLAALLGCAMSTMPISDITRCQYTGMDGHMYDLSPLRNGNYMFSADAYEIDSYNIYSPKGSAADPLTYKYYLNVCANVSHAPSACKKTAPILRVNPDGTCTALGNINAAIFDASPGADGVYLSYYHGDPSGGSRVFHYQSSVFFVCDNSTDITGPTFEHQSSCYHSHFRVLTKHACK
;
A
#
# COMPACT_ATOMS: atom_id res chain seq x y z
N MET A 1 -44.15 24.18 -56.16
CA MET A 1 -44.64 23.65 -54.87
C MET A 1 -44.41 22.15 -54.88
N ALA A 2 -43.43 21.67 -54.12
CA ALA A 2 -43.17 20.25 -53.86
C ALA A 2 -42.71 20.16 -52.39
N PRO A 3 -43.16 19.16 -51.61
CA PRO A 3 -43.00 19.20 -50.17
C PRO A 3 -41.62 18.71 -49.73
N LEU A 4 -41.09 19.37 -48.70
CA LEU A 4 -39.85 19.03 -48.00
C LEU A 4 -40.05 17.73 -47.21
N THR A 5 -39.43 16.63 -47.63
CA THR A 5 -39.36 15.38 -46.86
C THR A 5 -38.41 15.58 -45.69
N ARG A 6 -38.93 15.51 -44.46
CA ARG A 6 -38.13 15.57 -43.23
C ARG A 6 -37.31 14.29 -43.08
N LEU A 7 -35.99 14.42 -43.17
CA LEU A 7 -35.05 13.35 -42.81
C LEU A 7 -34.86 13.36 -41.29
N THR A 8 -35.51 12.44 -40.58
CA THR A 8 -35.26 12.22 -39.15
C THR A 8 -33.93 11.50 -39.00
N VAL A 9 -32.90 12.25 -38.59
CA VAL A 9 -31.60 11.66 -38.20
C VAL A 9 -31.79 11.01 -36.84
N LEU A 10 -31.86 9.68 -36.81
CA LEU A 10 -31.79 8.90 -35.59
C LEU A 10 -30.34 8.92 -35.11
N ALA A 11 -30.01 9.84 -34.20
CA ALA A 11 -28.72 9.83 -33.51
C ALA A 11 -28.71 8.66 -32.52
N ALA A 12 -28.15 7.52 -32.95
CA ALA A 12 -27.82 6.43 -32.04
C ALA A 12 -26.69 6.93 -31.12
N LEU A 13 -27.06 7.37 -29.92
CA LEU A 13 -26.12 7.55 -28.81
C LEU A 13 -25.57 6.17 -28.48
N LEU A 14 -24.42 5.80 -29.05
CA LEU A 14 -23.56 4.79 -28.46
C LEU A 14 -23.14 5.34 -27.09
N GLY A 15 -23.93 5.04 -26.07
CA GLY A 15 -23.44 5.13 -24.69
C GLY A 15 -22.27 4.16 -24.61
N CYS A 16 -21.04 4.69 -24.54
CA CYS A 16 -19.93 3.93 -24.01
C CYS A 16 -20.43 3.36 -22.68
N ALA A 17 -20.55 2.04 -22.58
CA ALA A 17 -20.80 1.39 -21.30
C ALA A 17 -19.80 2.01 -20.32
N MET A 18 -20.29 2.71 -19.30
CA MET A 18 -19.47 3.37 -18.31
C MET A 18 -18.77 2.28 -17.50
N SER A 19 -17.65 1.75 -18.02
CA SER A 19 -16.76 0.93 -17.23
C SER A 19 -16.21 1.86 -16.16
N THR A 20 -16.63 1.66 -14.91
CA THR A 20 -16.09 2.38 -13.76
C THR A 20 -14.62 1.99 -13.64
N MET A 21 -13.74 2.89 -14.08
CA MET A 21 -12.31 2.72 -13.83
C MET A 21 -12.08 2.77 -12.32
N PRO A 22 -11.16 1.97 -11.78
CA PRO A 22 -10.83 2.06 -10.38
C PRO A 22 -10.29 3.46 -10.06
N ILE A 23 -10.69 4.01 -8.93
CA ILE A 23 -10.29 5.36 -8.50
C ILE A 23 -9.45 5.22 -7.24
N SER A 24 -8.20 5.66 -7.31
CA SER A 24 -7.29 5.77 -6.17
C SER A 24 -7.23 7.23 -5.72
N ASP A 25 -7.66 7.51 -4.49
CA ASP A 25 -7.56 8.83 -3.88
C ASP A 25 -6.77 8.73 -2.57
N ILE A 26 -5.45 8.92 -2.67
CA ILE A 26 -4.55 8.90 -1.51
C ILE A 26 -4.84 10.04 -0.54
N THR A 27 -5.31 11.19 -1.02
CA THR A 27 -5.56 12.37 -0.18
C THR A 27 -6.75 12.14 0.74
N ARG A 28 -7.83 11.55 0.21
CA ARG A 28 -8.98 11.11 1.00
C ARG A 28 -8.84 9.73 1.59
N CYS A 29 -7.78 8.99 1.23
CA CYS A 29 -7.50 7.62 1.64
C CYS A 29 -8.65 6.66 1.29
N GLN A 30 -9.12 6.78 0.06
CA GLN A 30 -10.26 6.04 -0.47
C GLN A 30 -9.87 5.34 -1.77
N TYR A 31 -10.40 4.13 -1.96
CA TYR A 31 -10.24 3.36 -3.18
C TYR A 31 -11.58 2.82 -3.65
N THR A 32 -11.94 3.07 -4.90
CA THR A 32 -13.11 2.45 -5.53
C THR A 32 -12.65 1.37 -6.49
N GLY A 33 -13.06 0.12 -6.23
CA GLY A 33 -12.77 -1.03 -7.07
C GLY A 33 -13.55 -1.04 -8.38
N MET A 34 -13.21 -1.98 -9.26
CA MET A 34 -13.92 -2.18 -10.54
C MET A 34 -15.38 -2.61 -10.37
N ASP A 35 -15.72 -3.21 -9.22
CA ASP A 35 -17.07 -3.57 -8.82
C ASP A 35 -17.89 -2.37 -8.30
N GLY A 36 -17.28 -1.18 -8.25
CA GLY A 36 -17.88 0.04 -7.74
C GLY A 36 -17.87 0.13 -6.21
N HIS A 37 -17.35 -0.88 -5.51
CA HIS A 37 -17.24 -0.84 -4.06
C HIS A 37 -16.16 0.14 -3.62
N MET A 38 -16.45 0.95 -2.60
CA MET A 38 -15.50 1.91 -2.03
C MET A 38 -14.95 1.39 -0.71
N TYR A 39 -13.63 1.23 -0.65
CA TYR A 39 -12.88 1.03 0.57
C TYR A 39 -12.48 2.40 1.13
N ASP A 40 -12.94 2.73 2.34
CA ASP A 40 -12.59 3.96 3.04
C ASP A 40 -11.64 3.66 4.20
N LEU A 41 -10.36 3.91 3.96
CA LEU A 41 -9.29 3.74 4.96
C LEU A 41 -8.95 5.06 5.67
N SER A 42 -9.71 6.13 5.44
CA SER A 42 -9.50 7.42 6.12
C SER A 42 -9.48 7.34 7.65
N PRO A 43 -10.21 6.43 8.32
CA PRO A 43 -10.12 6.26 9.78
C PRO A 43 -8.72 5.82 10.26
N LEU A 44 -7.89 5.26 9.36
CA LEU A 44 -6.58 4.72 9.69
C LEU A 44 -5.43 5.75 9.54
N ARG A 45 -5.70 6.96 9.01
CA ARG A 45 -4.68 7.95 8.64
C ARG A 45 -3.81 8.48 9.79
N ASN A 46 -4.28 8.33 11.02
CA ASN A 46 -3.60 8.83 12.21
C ASN A 46 -3.07 7.70 13.11
N GLY A 47 -3.04 6.46 12.62
CA GLY A 47 -2.63 5.29 13.39
C GLY A 47 -1.20 5.36 13.91
N ASN A 48 -0.27 5.94 13.13
CA ASN A 48 1.15 6.12 13.52
C ASN A 48 1.75 4.91 14.24
N TYR A 49 1.65 3.74 13.60
CA TYR A 49 2.04 2.47 14.18
C TYR A 49 3.55 2.38 14.37
N MET A 50 3.97 1.92 15.54
CA MET A 50 5.35 1.55 15.84
C MET A 50 5.37 0.12 16.36
N PHE A 51 6.11 -0.75 15.68
CA PHE A 51 6.20 -2.16 16.07
C PHE A 51 7.58 -2.73 15.72
N SER A 52 7.94 -3.82 16.39
CA SER A 52 9.15 -4.58 16.07
C SER A 52 8.78 -5.91 15.44
N ALA A 53 9.60 -6.40 14.51
CA ALA A 53 9.45 -7.73 13.96
C ALA A 53 10.82 -8.42 13.95
N ASP A 54 10.83 -9.64 14.49
CA ASP A 54 11.97 -10.53 14.40
C ASP A 54 11.90 -11.27 13.06
N ALA A 55 12.94 -11.13 12.24
CA ALA A 55 12.97 -11.69 10.90
C ALA A 55 14.36 -12.26 10.56
N TYR A 56 14.37 -13.22 9.64
CA TYR A 56 15.60 -13.86 9.17
C TYR A 56 16.05 -13.18 7.88
N GLU A 57 17.25 -12.61 7.91
CA GLU A 57 17.92 -12.12 6.70
C GLU A 57 18.58 -13.31 6.01
N ILE A 58 18.06 -13.69 4.84
CA ILE A 58 18.63 -14.78 4.03
C ILE A 58 19.75 -14.22 3.17
N ASP A 59 19.55 -13.02 2.63
CA ASP A 59 20.52 -12.24 1.89
C ASP A 59 20.14 -10.74 1.94
N SER A 60 20.92 -9.90 1.25
CA SER A 60 20.75 -8.45 1.25
C SER A 60 19.38 -7.92 0.79
N TYR A 61 18.54 -8.71 0.10
CA TYR A 61 17.21 -8.30 -0.38
C TYR A 61 16.07 -9.15 0.17
N ASN A 62 16.36 -10.33 0.73
CA ASN A 62 15.39 -11.28 1.26
C ASN A 62 15.35 -11.29 2.79
N ILE A 63 14.23 -10.83 3.36
CA ILE A 63 13.98 -10.80 4.81
C ILE A 63 12.64 -11.49 5.07
N TYR A 64 12.57 -12.57 5.86
CA TYR A 64 11.33 -13.34 6.03
C TYR A 64 10.89 -13.48 7.49
N SER A 65 9.57 -13.41 7.70
CA SER A 65 8.88 -13.65 8.97
C SER A 65 7.73 -14.63 8.71
N PRO A 66 7.97 -15.97 8.56
CA PRO A 66 8.50 -16.84 9.62
C PRO A 66 9.47 -18.00 9.20
N LYS A 67 9.90 -18.78 10.21
CA LYS A 67 11.05 -19.72 10.35
C LYS A 67 11.44 -20.65 9.19
N GLY A 68 12.77 -20.83 9.08
CA GLY A 68 13.43 -21.90 8.30
C GLY A 68 14.96 -21.76 8.22
N SER A 69 15.51 -20.64 8.67
CA SER A 69 16.95 -20.36 8.65
C SER A 69 17.64 -20.83 9.94
N ALA A 70 18.85 -21.36 9.83
CA ALA A 70 19.72 -21.69 10.96
C ALA A 70 20.37 -20.46 11.62
N ALA A 71 20.17 -19.26 11.05
CA ALA A 71 20.64 -18.00 11.62
C ALA A 71 19.70 -17.46 12.71
N ASP A 72 20.27 -16.74 13.67
CA ASP A 72 19.49 -16.02 14.68
C ASP A 72 18.67 -14.91 14.03
N PRO A 73 17.40 -14.72 14.45
CA PRO A 73 16.58 -13.65 13.92
C PRO A 73 17.14 -12.29 14.34
N LEU A 74 17.00 -11.32 13.44
CA LEU A 74 17.32 -9.92 13.70
C LEU A 74 16.03 -9.14 13.97
N THR A 75 16.08 -8.23 14.93
CA THR A 75 14.93 -7.37 15.27
C THR A 75 14.96 -6.09 14.43
N TYR A 76 13.93 -5.89 13.63
CA TYR A 76 13.68 -4.67 12.87
C TYR A 76 12.59 -3.84 13.54
N LYS A 77 12.72 -2.51 13.55
CA LYS A 77 11.67 -1.61 14.03
C LYS A 77 11.02 -0.89 12.87
N TYR A 78 9.70 -0.95 12.80
CA TYR A 78 8.91 -0.35 11.75
C TYR A 78 8.06 0.79 12.30
N TYR A 79 7.98 1.86 11.52
CA TYR A 79 7.09 3.00 11.73
C TYR A 79 6.22 3.11 10.48
N LEU A 80 4.91 3.01 10.64
CA LEU A 80 3.96 2.93 9.52
C LEU A 80 2.81 3.88 9.77
N ASN A 81 2.44 4.63 8.73
CA ASN A 81 1.17 5.35 8.69
C ASN A 81 0.42 5.06 7.38
N VAL A 82 -0.89 5.24 7.38
CA VAL A 82 -1.76 4.93 6.25
C VAL A 82 -2.11 6.23 5.52
N CYS A 83 -1.87 6.30 4.21
CA CYS A 83 -2.17 7.47 3.36
C CYS A 83 -1.57 8.80 3.87
N ALA A 84 -0.49 8.74 4.65
CA ALA A 84 0.23 9.89 5.16
C ALA A 84 1.66 9.46 5.54
N ASN A 85 2.57 10.42 5.64
CA ASN A 85 3.86 10.18 6.29
C ASN A 85 3.65 9.89 7.79
N VAL A 86 4.61 9.19 8.40
CA VAL A 86 4.65 9.06 9.86
C VAL A 86 4.84 10.44 10.50
N SER A 87 4.07 10.74 11.55
CA SER A 87 4.13 12.02 12.25
C SER A 87 5.39 12.17 13.10
N HIS A 88 5.89 11.06 13.65
CA HIS A 88 7.05 11.02 14.52
C HIS A 88 8.07 10.01 13.98
N ALA A 89 8.92 10.46 13.06
CA ALA A 89 10.04 9.65 12.59
C ALA A 89 11.07 9.47 13.74
N PRO A 90 11.68 8.28 13.88
CA PRO A 90 12.75 8.10 14.86
C PRO A 90 13.96 8.94 14.46
N SER A 91 14.77 9.32 15.45
CA SER A 91 15.91 10.23 15.26
C SER A 91 16.94 9.75 14.23
N ALA A 92 17.03 8.44 13.99
CA ALA A 92 17.89 7.85 12.96
C ALA A 92 17.43 8.18 11.53
N CYS A 93 16.15 8.53 11.32
CA CYS A 93 15.58 8.80 10.01
C CYS A 93 15.68 10.29 9.66
N LYS A 94 16.41 10.61 8.59
CA LYS A 94 16.53 11.99 8.08
C LYS A 94 15.37 12.41 7.18
N LYS A 95 14.57 11.45 6.70
CA LYS A 95 13.47 11.66 5.76
C LYS A 95 12.13 11.31 6.41
N THR A 96 11.08 11.97 5.95
CA THR A 96 9.69 11.60 6.23
C THR A 96 9.19 10.65 5.15
N ALA A 97 8.57 9.55 5.54
CA ALA A 97 8.00 8.56 4.65
C ALA A 97 6.73 7.96 5.28
N PRO A 98 5.84 7.33 4.50
CA PRO A 98 4.71 6.58 5.05
C PRO A 98 5.16 5.36 5.83
N ILE A 99 6.30 4.76 5.44
CA ILE A 99 6.90 3.62 6.14
C ILE A 99 8.40 3.85 6.29
N LEU A 100 8.88 3.77 7.53
CA LEU A 100 10.30 3.79 7.88
C LEU A 100 10.67 2.48 8.58
N ARG A 101 11.87 1.99 8.31
CA ARG A 101 12.47 0.85 9.02
C ARG A 101 13.78 1.27 9.66
N VAL A 102 13.94 0.99 10.94
CA VAL A 102 15.24 1.01 11.63
C VAL A 102 15.81 -0.40 11.60
N ASN A 103 16.94 -0.53 10.93
CA ASN A 103 17.70 -1.77 10.78
C ASN A 103 18.40 -2.14 12.11
N PRO A 104 18.84 -3.40 12.26
CA PRO A 104 19.56 -3.85 13.45
C PRO A 104 20.84 -3.06 13.75
N ASP A 105 21.50 -2.54 12.72
CA ASP A 105 22.68 -1.68 12.82
C ASP A 105 22.35 -0.21 13.21
N GLY A 106 21.08 0.11 13.44
CA GLY A 106 20.61 1.43 13.79
C GLY A 106 20.41 2.39 12.61
N THR A 107 20.71 1.97 11.39
CA THR A 107 20.42 2.77 10.19
C THR A 107 18.93 2.82 9.92
N CYS A 108 18.46 3.93 9.36
CA CYS A 108 17.06 4.08 8.96
C CYS A 108 16.90 4.07 7.44
N THR A 109 15.87 3.38 6.96
CA THR A 109 15.50 3.26 5.55
C THR A 109 14.05 3.67 5.34
N ALA A 110 13.79 4.56 4.38
CA ALA A 110 12.44 4.84 3.89
C ALA A 110 11.99 3.76 2.91
N LEU A 111 10.85 3.10 3.19
CA LEU A 111 10.33 1.99 2.40
C LEU A 111 9.27 2.40 1.37
N GLY A 112 9.26 3.69 1.00
CA GLY A 112 8.34 4.24 0.01
C GLY A 112 8.15 5.74 0.18
N ASN A 113 7.35 6.33 -0.70
CA ASN A 113 7.03 7.75 -0.72
C ASN A 113 5.52 7.94 -0.85
N ILE A 114 4.95 8.83 -0.05
CA ILE A 114 3.51 9.10 -0.06
C ILE A 114 3.03 9.69 -1.40
N ASN A 115 3.87 10.45 -2.09
CA ASN A 115 3.55 11.05 -3.40
C ASN A 115 3.61 10.02 -4.54
N ALA A 116 4.16 8.84 -4.28
CA ALA A 116 4.16 7.69 -5.19
C ALA A 116 3.36 6.53 -4.60
N ALA A 117 2.35 6.85 -3.78
CA ALA A 117 1.43 5.85 -3.23
C ALA A 117 0.30 5.56 -4.22
N ILE A 118 -0.08 4.30 -4.34
CA ILE A 118 -1.17 3.87 -5.22
C ILE A 118 -1.95 2.77 -4.50
N PHE A 119 -3.28 2.82 -4.63
CA PHE A 119 -4.13 1.68 -4.27
C PHE A 119 -4.19 0.69 -5.41
N ASP A 120 -3.93 -0.58 -5.11
CA ASP A 120 -3.97 -1.67 -6.08
C ASP A 120 -5.14 -2.61 -5.77
N ALA A 121 -5.71 -3.17 -6.84
CA ALA A 121 -6.76 -4.18 -6.73
C ALA A 121 -6.21 -5.45 -6.06
N SER A 122 -6.98 -6.03 -5.14
CA SER A 122 -6.73 -7.39 -4.66
C SER A 122 -7.24 -8.39 -5.72
N PRO A 123 -6.38 -9.22 -6.34
CA PRO A 123 -6.78 -10.10 -7.43
C PRO A 123 -7.60 -11.34 -7.00
N GLY A 124 -8.13 -11.39 -5.78
CA GLY A 124 -8.93 -12.54 -5.34
C GLY A 124 -9.22 -12.69 -3.85
N ALA A 125 -9.01 -11.65 -3.04
CA ALA A 125 -9.29 -11.68 -1.60
C ALA A 125 -10.05 -10.43 -1.14
N ASP A 126 -10.87 -10.55 -0.09
CA ASP A 126 -11.57 -9.42 0.53
C ASP A 126 -10.57 -8.48 1.22
N GLY A 127 -10.25 -7.40 0.52
CA GLY A 127 -9.31 -6.40 0.98
C GLY A 127 -8.78 -5.52 -0.15
N VAL A 128 -7.81 -4.67 0.19
CA VAL A 128 -7.18 -3.72 -0.72
C VAL A 128 -5.70 -3.58 -0.41
N TYR A 129 -4.87 -3.44 -1.45
CA TYR A 129 -3.46 -3.12 -1.30
C TYR A 129 -3.23 -1.61 -1.37
N LEU A 130 -2.39 -1.09 -0.50
CA LEU A 130 -1.81 0.24 -0.62
C LEU A 130 -0.30 0.09 -0.79
N SER A 131 0.18 0.41 -1.98
CA SER A 131 1.59 0.33 -2.35
C SER A 131 2.25 1.71 -2.29
N TYR A 132 3.47 1.75 -1.79
CA TYR A 132 4.33 2.94 -1.70
C TYR A 132 5.62 2.69 -2.46
N TYR A 133 5.87 3.47 -3.50
CA TYR A 133 7.06 3.36 -4.35
C TYR A 133 8.07 4.46 -4.02
N HIS A 134 9.28 4.34 -4.60
CA HIS A 134 10.32 5.37 -4.57
C HIS A 134 10.81 5.75 -3.15
N GLY A 135 11.07 4.73 -2.32
CA GLY A 135 11.77 4.90 -1.05
C GLY A 135 13.26 5.25 -1.22
N ASP A 136 14.07 4.92 -0.22
CA ASP A 136 15.51 5.11 -0.33
C ASP A 136 16.13 4.19 -1.39
N PRO A 137 17.26 4.57 -2.01
CA PRO A 137 17.99 3.68 -2.91
C PRO A 137 18.39 2.39 -2.19
N SER A 138 18.26 1.25 -2.85
CA SER A 138 18.49 -0.07 -2.27
C SER A 138 19.72 -0.76 -2.85
N GLY A 139 20.45 -1.52 -2.02
CA GLY A 139 21.62 -2.30 -2.46
C GLY A 139 22.75 -1.47 -3.09
N GLY A 140 22.85 -0.17 -2.79
CA GLY A 140 23.78 0.74 -3.45
C GLY A 140 23.43 1.07 -4.91
N SER A 141 22.28 0.62 -5.41
CA SER A 141 21.78 0.92 -6.74
C SER A 141 21.29 2.35 -6.84
N ARG A 142 21.37 2.93 -8.05
CA ARG A 142 20.73 4.21 -8.40
C ARG A 142 19.37 4.02 -9.09
N VAL A 143 19.00 2.76 -9.36
CA VAL A 143 17.81 2.39 -10.13
C VAL A 143 16.77 1.73 -9.23
N PHE A 144 17.22 0.87 -8.32
CA PHE A 144 16.32 0.21 -7.39
C PHE A 144 16.14 1.06 -6.14
N HIS A 145 14.88 1.20 -5.74
CA HIS A 145 14.46 1.87 -4.53
C HIS A 145 13.63 0.91 -3.70
N TYR A 146 13.71 1.04 -2.38
CA TYR A 146 12.80 0.33 -1.49
C TYR A 146 11.35 0.72 -1.82
N GLN A 147 10.48 -0.28 -1.73
CA GLN A 147 9.05 -0.15 -1.94
C GLN A 147 8.33 -1.03 -0.93
N SER A 148 7.05 -0.76 -0.72
CA SER A 148 6.27 -1.54 0.23
C SER A 148 4.81 -1.62 -0.18
N SER A 149 4.14 -2.69 0.23
CA SER A 149 2.69 -2.81 0.11
C SER A 149 2.10 -3.22 1.45
N VAL A 150 1.03 -2.54 1.84
CA VAL A 150 0.21 -2.89 2.99
C VAL A 150 -1.06 -3.54 2.48
N PHE A 151 -1.26 -4.81 2.81
CA PHE A 151 -2.50 -5.51 2.53
C PHE A 151 -3.49 -5.29 3.68
N PHE A 152 -4.57 -4.56 3.41
CA PHE A 152 -5.67 -4.42 4.35
C PHE A 152 -6.68 -5.53 4.08
N VAL A 153 -6.83 -6.42 5.05
CA VAL A 153 -7.71 -7.59 4.99
C VAL A 153 -9.00 -7.27 5.73
N CYS A 154 -10.14 -7.59 5.13
CA CYS A 154 -11.43 -7.48 5.81
C CYS A 154 -11.46 -8.34 7.07
N ASP A 155 -11.78 -7.71 8.19
CA ASP A 155 -12.11 -8.38 9.43
C ASP A 155 -13.17 -7.57 10.19
N ASN A 156 -14.43 -8.05 10.14
CA ASN A 156 -15.56 -7.38 10.78
C ASN A 156 -15.49 -7.36 12.32
N SER A 157 -14.57 -8.10 12.94
CA SER A 157 -14.45 -8.19 14.39
C SER A 157 -13.57 -7.12 15.02
N THR A 158 -12.84 -6.34 14.22
CA THR A 158 -11.85 -5.37 14.71
C THR A 158 -11.90 -4.05 13.94
N ASP A 159 -11.77 -2.93 14.65
CA ASP A 159 -11.56 -1.63 14.02
C ASP A 159 -10.26 -1.63 13.22
N ILE A 160 -9.16 -2.04 13.86
CA ILE A 160 -7.87 -2.27 13.21
C ILE A 160 -6.95 -3.07 14.13
N THR A 161 -6.25 -4.06 13.58
CA THR A 161 -5.06 -4.64 14.22
C THR A 161 -3.84 -3.80 13.92
N GLY A 162 -2.83 -3.82 14.80
CA GLY A 162 -1.51 -3.31 14.45
C GLY A 162 -0.97 -3.99 13.17
N PRO A 163 -0.15 -3.30 12.36
CA PRO A 163 0.46 -3.90 11.19
C PRO A 163 1.43 -5.02 11.57
N THR A 164 1.48 -6.05 10.72
CA THR A 164 2.46 -7.13 10.82
C THR A 164 3.36 -7.13 9.60
N PHE A 165 4.66 -7.27 9.80
CA PHE A 165 5.60 -7.51 8.71
C PHE A 165 5.57 -8.98 8.30
N GLU A 166 5.39 -9.25 7.02
CA GLU A 166 5.35 -10.62 6.49
C GLU A 166 6.72 -11.01 5.91
N HIS A 167 7.21 -10.23 4.95
CA HIS A 167 8.50 -10.46 4.32
C HIS A 167 8.95 -9.25 3.50
N GLN A 168 10.22 -9.23 3.12
CA GLN A 168 10.79 -8.45 2.05
C GLN A 168 11.36 -9.43 1.04
N SER A 169 10.99 -9.28 -0.23
CA SER A 169 11.56 -10.05 -1.32
C SER A 169 11.61 -9.20 -2.59
N SER A 170 12.14 -9.76 -3.68
CA SER A 170 12.10 -9.22 -5.06
C SER A 170 12.18 -7.69 -5.18
N CYS A 171 13.35 -7.17 -5.55
CA CYS A 171 13.55 -5.73 -5.72
C CYS A 171 13.22 -4.92 -4.45
N TYR A 172 13.58 -5.47 -3.28
CA TYR A 172 13.47 -4.77 -1.98
C TYR A 172 12.04 -4.35 -1.61
N HIS A 173 11.05 -5.16 -2.02
CA HIS A 173 9.64 -4.92 -1.75
C HIS A 173 9.26 -5.52 -0.40
N SER A 174 8.86 -4.67 0.56
CA SER A 174 8.38 -5.10 1.88
C SER A 174 6.86 -5.26 1.90
N HIS A 175 6.37 -6.39 2.40
CA HIS A 175 4.95 -6.70 2.52
C HIS A 175 4.52 -6.63 3.99
N PHE A 176 3.45 -5.87 4.21
CA PHE A 176 2.80 -5.74 5.51
C PHE A 176 1.34 -6.16 5.40
N ARG A 177 0.77 -6.57 6.52
CA ARG A 177 -0.63 -6.96 6.62
C ARG A 177 -1.30 -6.28 7.79
N VAL A 178 -2.55 -5.86 7.59
CA VAL A 178 -3.40 -5.19 8.58
C VAL A 178 -4.81 -5.79 8.47
N LEU A 179 -5.39 -6.23 9.59
CA LEU A 179 -6.80 -6.65 9.65
C LEU A 179 -7.65 -5.47 10.10
N THR A 180 -8.74 -5.19 9.41
CA THR A 180 -9.62 -4.06 9.74
C THR A 180 -11.00 -4.22 9.10
N LYS A 181 -12.04 -3.81 9.82
CA LYS A 181 -13.40 -3.73 9.25
C LYS A 181 -13.52 -2.72 8.12
N HIS A 182 -12.61 -1.74 8.04
CA HIS A 182 -12.60 -0.71 6.98
C HIS A 182 -12.17 -1.26 5.61
N ALA A 183 -11.62 -2.47 5.57
CA ALA A 183 -11.31 -3.19 4.35
C ALA A 183 -12.41 -4.18 3.92
N CYS A 184 -13.55 -4.18 4.63
CA CYS A 184 -14.70 -5.00 4.26
C CYS A 184 -15.57 -4.35 3.18
N LYS A 185 -16.34 -5.21 2.51
CA LYS A 185 -17.42 -4.77 1.60
C LYS A 185 -18.69 -4.43 2.35
#